data_AF-A0A9Q0NX56-F1
#
_entry.id   AF-A0A9Q0NX56-F1
#
_cell.length_a   1.000
_cell.length_b   1.000
_cell.length_c   1.000
_cell.angle_alpha   90.00
_cell.angle_beta   90.00
_cell.angle_gamma   90.00
#
_symmetry.space_group_name_H-M   'P 1'
#
loop_
_entity.id
_entity.type
_entity.pdbx_description
1 polymer ?
#
loop_
_entity_poly.entity_id
_entity_poly.type
_entity_poly.pdbx_seq_one_letter_code
_entity_poly.pdbx_strand_id
1 'polypeptide(L)'
;MSPEYGATMGFFPVDHVTLQYLKLTGRSDETVSLIESYLRANMMFVDYSEPQIERVYSSCLALNLEDVEPCILGPKRPHDQVTLREMKADWHACLDNRVGFKGFAIPKESQGKVTEFGLVGLQPQLKHEKSGLQKYLNQLGFHIVGYGCTTCIGNSGDIDEAVASTITENDLVATAVLSENRNFEGRVHPLTRANYLASPPLVLAYALAGTVGIDFETEPIGVGKDGKQIFFRDIWSSNDEVAQVCSFKCSA
;
A
#
# COMPACT_ATOMS: atom_id res chain seq x y z
N MET A 1 9.10 -4.25 -7.58
CA MET A 1 9.68 -2.88 -7.56
C MET A 1 11.16 -2.89 -7.94
N SER A 2 11.62 -3.79 -8.82
CA SER A 2 13.05 -3.91 -9.17
C SER A 2 13.65 -2.65 -9.81
N PRO A 3 12.95 -1.98 -10.74
CA PRO A 3 13.44 -0.72 -11.29
C PRO A 3 13.61 0.38 -10.23
N GLU A 4 12.80 0.39 -9.17
CA GLU A 4 12.84 1.42 -8.13
C GLU A 4 14.10 1.34 -7.25
N TYR A 5 14.70 0.16 -7.10
CA TYR A 5 16.03 -0.02 -6.47
C TYR A 5 17.16 -0.24 -7.49
N GLY A 6 16.89 -0.02 -8.78
CA GLY A 6 17.91 0.02 -9.84
C GLY A 6 18.40 -1.34 -10.36
N ALA A 7 17.78 -2.46 -9.96
CA ALA A 7 18.18 -3.77 -10.48
C ALA A 7 17.54 -4.07 -11.84
N THR A 8 18.26 -4.81 -12.68
CA THR A 8 17.73 -5.34 -13.95
C THR A 8 16.56 -6.29 -13.73
N MET A 9 16.64 -7.15 -12.72
CA MET A 9 15.56 -8.06 -12.31
C MET A 9 15.69 -8.41 -10.83
N GLY A 10 14.55 -8.67 -10.18
CA GLY A 10 14.50 -9.44 -8.94
C GLY A 10 14.06 -10.87 -9.27
N PHE A 11 14.74 -11.87 -8.73
CA PHE A 11 14.48 -13.27 -9.03
C PHE A 11 14.23 -14.06 -7.75
N PHE A 12 13.08 -14.73 -7.70
CA PHE A 12 12.77 -15.74 -6.69
C PHE A 12 12.75 -17.10 -7.39
N PRO A 13 13.59 -18.06 -6.98
CA PRO A 13 13.59 -19.40 -7.58
C PRO A 13 12.23 -20.08 -7.45
N VAL A 14 11.90 -20.95 -8.41
CA VAL A 14 10.67 -21.74 -8.34
C VAL A 14 10.79 -22.80 -7.25
N ASP A 15 9.82 -22.81 -6.35
CA ASP A 15 9.72 -23.70 -5.20
C ASP A 15 8.29 -24.27 -5.05
N HIS A 16 8.04 -24.97 -3.94
CA HIS A 16 6.72 -25.54 -3.68
C HIS A 16 5.61 -24.48 -3.54
N VAL A 17 5.90 -23.29 -3.03
CA VAL A 17 4.92 -22.19 -2.94
C VAL A 17 4.52 -21.72 -4.34
N THR A 18 5.48 -21.64 -5.26
CA THR A 18 5.22 -21.31 -6.65
C THR A 18 4.33 -22.36 -7.33
N LEU A 19 4.59 -23.66 -7.11
CA LEU A 19 3.76 -24.74 -7.65
C LEU A 19 2.34 -24.72 -7.07
N GLN A 20 2.20 -24.46 -5.77
CA GLN A 20 0.89 -24.26 -5.14
C GLN A 20 0.13 -23.11 -5.79
N TYR A 21 0.78 -21.98 -6.02
CA TYR A 21 0.17 -20.83 -6.71
C TYR A 21 -0.31 -21.18 -8.14
N LEU A 22 0.47 -21.97 -8.89
CA LEU A 22 0.05 -22.43 -10.21
C LEU A 22 -1.24 -23.27 -10.14
N LYS A 23 -1.36 -24.17 -9.17
CA LYS A 23 -2.60 -24.94 -8.94
C LYS A 23 -3.77 -24.01 -8.59
N LEU A 24 -3.57 -23.09 -7.65
CA LEU A 24 -4.59 -22.12 -7.23
C LEU A 24 -5.10 -21.24 -8.38
N THR A 25 -4.24 -20.98 -9.37
CA THR A 25 -4.59 -20.21 -10.57
C THR A 25 -5.07 -21.07 -11.74
N GLY A 26 -5.45 -22.32 -11.47
CA GLY A 26 -6.17 -23.20 -12.39
C GLY A 26 -5.31 -24.09 -13.28
N ARG A 27 -4.01 -24.25 -12.99
CA ARG A 27 -3.18 -25.23 -13.72
C ARG A 27 -3.50 -26.63 -13.21
N SER A 28 -3.61 -27.58 -14.13
CA SER A 28 -3.91 -28.97 -13.79
C SER A 28 -2.77 -29.63 -13.03
N ASP A 29 -3.08 -30.66 -12.25
CA ASP A 29 -2.07 -31.43 -11.49
C ASP A 29 -1.03 -32.07 -12.41
N GLU A 30 -1.42 -32.54 -13.60
CA GLU A 30 -0.50 -33.10 -14.58
C GLU A 30 0.48 -32.03 -15.09
N THR A 31 -0.01 -30.82 -15.36
CA THR A 31 0.82 -29.69 -15.81
C THR A 31 1.80 -29.27 -14.73
N VAL A 32 1.33 -29.15 -13.48
CA VAL A 32 2.20 -28.78 -12.35
C VAL A 32 3.26 -29.84 -12.10
N SER A 33 2.89 -31.12 -12.17
CA SER A 33 3.84 -32.24 -12.01
C SER A 33 4.89 -32.27 -13.13
N LEU A 34 4.50 -31.95 -14.36
CA LEU A 34 5.42 -31.81 -15.49
C LEU A 34 6.40 -30.65 -15.26
N ILE A 35 5.91 -29.49 -14.82
CA ILE A 35 6.74 -28.30 -14.52
C ILE A 35 7.76 -28.64 -13.44
N GLU A 36 7.34 -29.26 -12.33
CA GLU A 36 8.25 -29.67 -11.26
C GLU A 36 9.31 -30.65 -11.77
N SER A 37 8.90 -31.70 -12.49
CA SER A 37 9.81 -32.71 -13.01
C SER A 37 10.86 -32.09 -13.95
N TYR A 38 10.43 -31.19 -14.83
CA TYR A 38 11.32 -30.45 -15.71
C TYR A 38 12.31 -29.57 -14.93
N LEU A 39 11.84 -28.78 -13.98
CA LEU A 39 12.68 -27.87 -13.21
C LEU A 39 13.69 -28.63 -12.35
N ARG A 40 13.28 -29.75 -11.72
CA ARG A 40 14.18 -30.63 -10.96
C ARG A 40 15.23 -31.27 -11.86
N ALA A 41 14.84 -31.80 -13.02
CA ALA A 41 15.79 -32.38 -13.98
C ALA A 41 16.84 -31.38 -14.48
N ASN A 42 16.52 -30.08 -14.48
CA ASN A 42 17.41 -29.00 -14.90
C ASN A 42 18.06 -28.23 -13.73
N MET A 43 17.92 -28.71 -12.48
CA MET A 43 18.47 -28.04 -11.29
C MET A 43 17.97 -26.59 -11.10
N MET A 44 16.76 -26.29 -11.55
CA MET A 44 16.11 -24.96 -11.47
C MET A 44 15.00 -24.91 -10.41
N PHE A 45 14.71 -26.03 -9.75
CA PHE A 45 13.76 -26.10 -8.63
C PHE A 45 14.50 -25.96 -7.30
N VAL A 46 13.93 -25.19 -6.37
CA VAL A 46 14.47 -25.02 -5.02
C VAL A 46 13.54 -25.68 -4.01
N ASP A 47 14.08 -26.68 -3.32
CA ASP A 47 13.43 -27.35 -2.20
C ASP A 47 14.17 -27.00 -0.92
N TYR A 48 13.61 -26.09 -0.12
CA TYR A 48 14.24 -25.59 1.12
C TYR A 48 14.35 -26.65 2.23
N SER A 49 13.72 -27.82 2.07
CA SER A 49 13.88 -28.95 3.00
C SER A 49 15.15 -29.78 2.74
N GLU A 50 15.75 -29.61 1.56
CA GLU A 50 16.96 -30.32 1.13
C GLU A 50 18.22 -29.46 1.36
N PRO A 51 19.42 -30.07 1.46
CA PRO A 51 20.67 -29.31 1.46
C PRO A 51 20.78 -28.43 0.22
N GLN A 52 20.93 -27.12 0.44
CA GLN A 52 21.03 -26.16 -0.65
C GLN A 52 22.39 -26.23 -1.32
N ILE A 53 22.41 -26.22 -2.65
CA ILE A 53 23.64 -26.00 -3.41
C ILE A 53 24.08 -24.54 -3.15
N GLU A 54 25.32 -24.38 -2.68
CA GLU A 54 25.90 -23.07 -2.47
C GLU A 54 26.07 -22.36 -3.83
N ARG A 55 25.42 -21.20 -3.95
CA ARG A 55 25.48 -20.36 -5.15
C ARG A 55 26.54 -19.28 -4.94
N VAL A 56 27.41 -19.10 -5.92
CA VAL A 56 28.41 -18.04 -5.89
C VAL A 56 27.78 -16.74 -6.37
N TYR A 57 27.55 -15.82 -5.45
CA TYR A 57 27.08 -14.47 -5.74
C TYR A 57 28.25 -13.48 -5.68
N SER A 58 28.18 -12.40 -6.47
CA SER A 58 29.19 -11.33 -6.43
C SER A 58 29.19 -10.59 -5.08
N SER A 59 28.04 -10.54 -4.40
CA SER A 59 27.85 -9.97 -3.07
C SER A 59 26.59 -10.56 -2.44
N CYS A 60 26.58 -10.66 -1.11
CA CYS A 60 25.44 -11.13 -0.33
C CYS A 60 24.97 -10.04 0.63
N LEU A 61 23.67 -9.78 0.63
CA LEU A 61 23.00 -8.92 1.60
C LEU A 61 22.01 -9.80 2.39
N ALA A 62 21.87 -9.51 3.68
CA ALA A 62 20.94 -10.21 4.56
C ALA A 62 19.89 -9.23 5.08
N LEU A 63 18.65 -9.70 5.17
CA LEU A 63 17.53 -9.00 5.80
C LEU A 63 16.85 -9.97 6.76
N ASN A 64 16.79 -9.61 8.03
CA ASN A 64 15.97 -10.31 9.00
C ASN A 64 14.54 -9.78 8.90
N LEU A 65 13.58 -10.67 8.64
CA LEU A 65 12.17 -10.27 8.48
C LEU A 65 11.52 -9.88 9.83
N GLU A 66 12.09 -10.31 10.96
CA GLU A 66 11.61 -9.92 12.29
C GLU A 66 11.84 -8.44 12.60
N ASP A 67 12.85 -7.83 11.96
CA ASP A 67 13.19 -6.42 12.12
C ASP A 67 12.35 -5.50 11.21
N VAL A 68 11.47 -6.08 10.38
CA VAL A 68 10.63 -5.31 9.44
C VAL A 68 9.41 -4.75 10.16
N GLU A 69 9.37 -3.43 10.28
CA GLU A 69 8.22 -2.71 10.83
C GLU A 69 7.28 -2.18 9.73
N PRO A 70 5.97 -2.05 10.01
CA PRO A 70 5.05 -1.34 9.13
C PRO A 70 5.52 0.09 8.86
N CYS A 71 5.52 0.46 7.58
CA CYS A 71 6.02 1.75 7.12
C CYS A 71 5.26 2.24 5.88
N ILE A 72 5.44 3.53 5.58
CA ILE A 72 5.06 4.14 4.31
C ILE A 72 6.28 4.80 3.65
N LEU A 73 6.21 5.05 2.35
CA LEU A 73 7.33 5.58 1.56
C LEU A 73 6.93 6.94 0.95
N GLY A 74 7.62 8.03 1.27
CA GLY A 74 7.32 9.35 0.75
C GLY A 74 7.91 10.52 1.55
N PRO A 75 7.53 11.77 1.26
CA PRO A 75 6.39 12.17 0.42
C PRO A 75 6.66 12.28 -1.09
N LYS A 76 7.91 12.13 -1.55
CA LYS A 76 8.28 12.42 -2.95
C LYS A 76 9.13 11.36 -3.65
N ARG A 77 9.62 10.35 -2.93
CA ARG A 77 10.44 9.26 -3.51
C ARG A 77 10.08 7.90 -2.92
N PRO A 78 10.25 6.80 -3.69
CA PRO A 78 9.87 5.46 -3.25
C PRO A 78 10.85 4.83 -2.25
N HIS A 79 12.03 5.41 -2.04
CA HIS A 79 13.01 4.93 -1.05
C HIS A 79 13.00 5.76 0.25
N ASP A 80 12.14 6.77 0.35
CA ASP A 80 12.00 7.60 1.55
C ASP A 80 11.10 6.91 2.59
N GLN A 81 11.63 5.87 3.24
CA GLN A 81 10.89 5.09 4.23
C GLN A 81 10.64 5.86 5.53
N VAL A 82 9.42 5.72 6.06
CA VAL A 82 8.99 6.28 7.35
C VAL A 82 8.17 5.23 8.09
N THR A 83 8.56 4.89 9.31
CA THR A 83 7.77 3.96 10.15
C THR A 83 6.44 4.61 10.55
N LEU A 84 5.43 3.80 10.87
CA LEU A 84 4.14 4.36 11.31
C LEU A 84 4.24 5.22 12.58
N ARG A 85 5.17 4.86 13.49
CA ARG A 85 5.45 5.62 14.71
C ARG A 85 6.01 7.01 14.43
N GLU A 86 6.91 7.09 13.46
CA GLU A 86 7.60 8.33 13.12
C GLU A 86 6.78 9.20 12.16
N MET A 87 5.72 8.66 11.54
CA MET A 87 5.03 9.33 10.45
C MET A 87 4.49 10.71 10.83
N LYS A 88 3.90 10.85 12.02
CA LYS A 88 3.45 12.15 12.52
C LYS A 88 4.62 13.13 12.66
N ALA A 89 5.75 12.70 13.23
CA ALA A 89 6.91 13.56 13.42
C ALA A 89 7.57 13.94 12.07
N ASP A 90 7.76 12.96 11.17
CA ASP A 90 8.30 13.18 9.82
C ASP A 90 7.41 14.14 9.01
N TRP A 91 6.09 14.02 9.12
CA TRP A 91 5.15 14.93 8.46
C TRP A 91 5.32 16.38 8.92
N HIS A 92 5.35 16.61 10.24
CA HIS A 92 5.55 17.97 10.77
C HIS A 92 6.94 18.53 10.40
N ALA A 93 7.97 17.69 10.42
CA ALA A 93 9.30 18.07 9.94
C ALA A 93 9.29 18.42 8.44
N CYS A 94 8.55 17.67 7.62
CA CYS A 94 8.40 17.97 6.19
C CYS A 94 7.70 19.32 5.95
N LEU A 95 6.72 19.70 6.78
CA LEU A 95 6.10 21.02 6.67
C LEU A 95 7.12 22.14 6.94
N ASP A 96 8.04 21.95 7.88
CA ASP A 96 9.06 22.94 8.26
C ASP A 96 10.23 23.05 7.28
N ASN A 97 10.73 21.90 6.81
CA ASN A 97 11.96 21.81 6.07
C ASN A 97 11.90 22.63 4.77
N ARG A 98 13.07 23.15 4.36
CA ARG A 98 13.22 23.84 3.07
C ARG A 98 12.74 22.96 1.92
N VAL A 99 12.22 23.59 0.87
CA VAL A 99 11.71 22.89 -0.31
C VAL A 99 12.72 21.87 -0.82
N GLY A 100 12.30 20.60 -0.84
CA GLY A 100 13.13 19.46 -1.23
C GLY A 100 12.31 18.17 -1.22
N PHE A 101 12.98 17.02 -1.15
CA PHE A 101 12.30 15.71 -1.11
C PHE A 101 11.49 15.49 0.18
N LYS A 102 11.97 16.06 1.28
CA LYS A 102 11.40 15.97 2.64
C LYS A 102 11.07 17.36 3.21
N GLY A 103 10.61 18.28 2.36
CA GLY A 103 10.38 19.66 2.76
C GLY A 103 9.43 20.44 1.86
N PHE A 104 8.53 21.19 2.49
CA PHE A 104 7.51 22.02 1.86
C PHE A 104 7.63 23.51 2.19
N ALA A 105 8.44 23.88 3.20
CA ALA A 105 8.67 25.25 3.66
C ALA A 105 7.39 26.03 4.00
N ILE A 106 6.47 25.40 4.73
CA ILE A 106 5.21 26.00 5.19
C ILE A 106 5.46 26.85 6.43
N PRO A 107 5.04 28.13 6.47
CA PRO A 107 5.15 28.97 7.66
C PRO A 107 4.44 28.37 8.87
N LYS A 108 5.01 28.51 10.07
CA LYS A 108 4.44 27.96 11.31
C LYS A 108 3.02 28.45 11.59
N GLU A 109 2.69 29.69 11.24
CA GLU A 109 1.35 30.24 11.41
C GLU A 109 0.29 29.56 10.52
N SER A 110 0.71 28.92 9.42
CA SER A 110 -0.16 28.21 8.49
C SER A 110 -0.26 26.70 8.80
N GLN A 111 0.62 26.17 9.64
CA GLN A 111 0.61 24.76 10.06
C GLN A 111 -0.51 24.53 11.09
N GLY A 112 -1.58 23.85 10.69
CA GLY A 112 -2.76 23.59 11.53
C GLY A 112 -4.03 24.29 11.06
N LYS A 113 -4.01 24.96 9.91
CA LYS A 113 -5.22 25.46 9.27
C LYS A 113 -6.16 24.30 8.94
N VAL A 114 -7.34 24.30 9.55
CA VAL A 114 -8.43 23.34 9.28
C VAL A 114 -9.48 24.07 8.44
N THR A 115 -9.93 23.44 7.36
CA THR A 115 -10.99 23.98 6.49
C THR A 115 -11.97 22.86 6.19
N GLU A 116 -13.25 23.13 6.41
CA GLU A 116 -14.32 22.18 6.12
C GLU A 116 -14.78 22.34 4.67
N PHE A 117 -15.07 21.22 4.01
CA PHE A 117 -15.64 21.19 2.67
C PHE A 117 -16.63 20.02 2.56
N GLY A 118 -17.67 20.18 1.74
CA GLY A 118 -18.68 19.15 1.49
C GLY A 118 -18.34 18.32 0.26
N LEU A 119 -18.49 17.00 0.34
CA LEU A 119 -18.32 16.07 -0.79
C LEU A 119 -19.67 15.56 -1.28
N VAL A 120 -19.89 15.53 -2.60
CA VAL A 120 -21.05 14.88 -3.23
C VAL A 120 -20.65 13.48 -3.68
N GLY A 121 -21.29 12.45 -3.11
CA GLY A 121 -20.94 11.06 -3.37
C GLY A 121 -21.27 10.58 -4.78
N LEU A 122 -20.30 9.98 -5.46
CA LEU A 122 -20.51 9.22 -6.71
C LEU A 122 -20.70 7.72 -6.41
N GLN A 123 -21.58 7.06 -7.17
CA GLN A 123 -21.94 5.65 -6.98
C GLN A 123 -21.79 4.83 -8.28
N PRO A 124 -20.59 4.33 -8.60
CA PRO A 124 -20.43 3.28 -9.61
C PRO A 124 -20.62 1.88 -9.00
N GLN A 125 -21.32 1.00 -9.72
CA GLN A 125 -21.59 -0.39 -9.31
C GLN A 125 -20.91 -1.39 -10.24
N LEU A 126 -19.86 -2.05 -9.73
CA LEU A 126 -19.28 -3.28 -10.28
C LEU A 126 -18.98 -4.21 -9.10
N LYS A 127 -19.23 -5.51 -9.27
CA LYS A 127 -19.15 -6.49 -8.17
C LYS A 127 -18.11 -7.56 -8.40
N HIS A 128 -17.29 -7.83 -7.38
CA HIS A 128 -16.50 -9.04 -7.21
C HIS A 128 -16.89 -9.64 -5.85
N GLU A 129 -17.51 -10.83 -5.81
CA GLU A 129 -18.35 -11.25 -4.67
C GLU A 129 -17.77 -12.38 -3.78
N LYS A 130 -16.64 -13.01 -4.14
CA LYS A 130 -16.23 -14.28 -3.50
C LYS A 130 -15.96 -14.19 -1.98
N SER A 131 -15.37 -13.11 -1.46
CA SER A 131 -15.11 -12.94 -0.02
C SER A 131 -16.22 -12.20 0.73
N GLY A 132 -17.16 -11.54 0.04
CA GLY A 132 -18.12 -10.60 0.63
C GLY A 132 -17.53 -9.25 1.06
N LEU A 133 -16.21 -9.08 0.98
CA LEU A 133 -15.50 -7.86 1.43
C LEU A 133 -15.89 -6.61 0.62
N GLN A 134 -16.20 -6.77 -0.67
CA GLN A 134 -16.52 -5.65 -1.56
C GLN A 134 -17.70 -4.81 -1.06
N LYS A 135 -18.67 -5.43 -0.37
CA LYS A 135 -19.79 -4.71 0.24
C LYS A 135 -19.31 -3.63 1.22
N TYR A 136 -18.34 -3.98 2.07
CA TYR A 136 -17.79 -3.08 3.09
C TYR A 136 -16.86 -2.04 2.47
N LEU A 137 -16.04 -2.44 1.48
CA LEU A 137 -15.19 -1.52 0.74
C LEU A 137 -16.02 -0.43 0.03
N ASN A 138 -17.13 -0.81 -0.61
CA ASN A 138 -18.04 0.16 -1.23
C ASN A 138 -18.65 1.13 -0.21
N GLN A 139 -18.98 0.68 1.00
CA GLN A 139 -19.48 1.57 2.07
C GLN A 139 -18.45 2.60 2.51
N LEU A 140 -17.16 2.29 2.34
CA LEU A 140 -16.04 3.19 2.62
C LEU A 140 -15.62 4.02 1.39
N GLY A 141 -16.32 3.92 0.26
CA GLY A 141 -15.99 4.63 -0.98
C GLY A 141 -14.97 3.93 -1.88
N PHE A 142 -14.51 2.72 -1.54
CA PHE A 142 -13.56 1.93 -2.33
C PHE A 142 -14.27 1.08 -3.38
N HIS A 143 -14.94 1.76 -4.31
CA HIS A 143 -15.61 1.14 -5.44
C HIS A 143 -14.60 0.63 -6.48
N ILE A 144 -14.97 -0.42 -7.20
CA ILE A 144 -14.24 -0.81 -8.41
C ILE A 144 -14.53 0.23 -9.49
N VAL A 145 -13.52 1.02 -9.83
CA VAL A 145 -13.61 2.10 -10.83
C VAL A 145 -13.14 1.65 -12.23
N GLY A 146 -12.35 0.59 -12.31
CA GLY A 146 -11.85 0.04 -13.56
C GLY A 146 -10.76 -1.01 -13.37
N TYR A 147 -10.46 -1.76 -14.43
CA TYR A 147 -9.39 -2.75 -14.46
C TYR A 147 -8.26 -2.23 -15.35
N GLY A 148 -7.32 -1.50 -14.76
CA GLY A 148 -6.21 -0.89 -15.46
C GLY A 148 -5.26 -0.18 -14.51
N CYS A 149 -4.26 0.51 -15.06
CA CYS A 149 -3.23 1.16 -14.24
C CYS A 149 -3.76 2.39 -13.47
N THR A 150 -4.74 3.13 -14.00
CA THR A 150 -5.40 4.28 -13.36
C THR A 150 -4.42 5.21 -12.61
N THR A 151 -4.57 5.38 -11.31
CA THR A 151 -3.78 6.26 -10.44
C THR A 151 -2.27 5.96 -10.51
N CYS A 152 -1.87 4.72 -10.77
CA CYS A 152 -0.47 4.26 -10.81
C CYS A 152 0.39 4.92 -11.88
N ILE A 153 -0.26 5.35 -12.95
CA ILE A 153 0.37 6.07 -14.04
C ILE A 153 0.00 7.56 -14.05
N GLY A 154 -0.68 8.06 -13.01
CA GLY A 154 -1.16 9.44 -12.93
C GLY A 154 -2.53 9.67 -13.58
N ASN A 155 -3.21 8.62 -14.02
CA ASN A 155 -4.61 8.72 -14.47
C ASN A 155 -5.55 8.69 -13.25
N SER A 156 -5.34 9.63 -12.33
CA SER A 156 -6.09 9.79 -11.08
C SER A 156 -7.48 10.41 -11.28
N GLY A 157 -7.72 11.01 -12.45
CA GLY A 157 -8.93 11.80 -12.70
C GLY A 157 -8.93 13.13 -11.93
N ASP A 158 -10.07 13.82 -12.00
CA ASP A 158 -10.30 15.07 -11.28
C ASP A 158 -10.72 14.79 -9.83
N ILE A 159 -10.34 15.69 -8.92
CA ILE A 159 -10.91 15.75 -7.57
C ILE A 159 -12.10 16.71 -7.55
N ASP A 160 -13.00 16.52 -6.59
CA ASP A 160 -14.17 17.37 -6.39
C ASP A 160 -13.78 18.87 -6.33
N GLU A 161 -14.55 19.71 -7.01
CA GLU A 161 -14.25 21.14 -7.18
C GLU A 161 -14.14 21.87 -5.84
N ALA A 162 -14.93 21.48 -4.84
CA ALA A 162 -14.85 22.07 -3.50
C ALA A 162 -13.50 21.72 -2.83
N VAL A 163 -13.00 20.51 -3.03
CA VAL A 163 -11.68 20.08 -2.55
C VAL A 163 -10.58 20.81 -3.29
N ALA A 164 -10.66 20.85 -4.62
CA ALA A 164 -9.65 21.52 -5.45
C ALA A 164 -9.50 23.01 -5.09
N SER A 165 -10.64 23.70 -4.97
CA SER A 165 -10.68 25.11 -4.55
C SER A 165 -10.13 25.27 -3.14
N THR A 166 -10.53 24.42 -2.20
CA THR A 166 -10.01 24.46 -0.83
C THR A 166 -8.50 24.29 -0.77
N ILE A 167 -7.93 23.33 -1.50
CA ILE A 167 -6.47 23.11 -1.54
C ILE A 167 -5.76 24.35 -2.08
N THR A 168 -6.26 24.89 -3.19
CA THR A 168 -5.61 25.97 -3.93
C THR A 168 -5.71 27.32 -3.20
N GLU A 169 -6.91 27.70 -2.77
CA GLU A 169 -7.19 28.98 -2.09
C GLU A 169 -6.48 29.09 -0.73
N ASN A 170 -6.24 27.95 -0.09
CA ASN A 170 -5.66 27.90 1.24
C ASN A 170 -4.18 27.47 1.26
N ASP A 171 -3.57 27.25 0.08
CA ASP A 171 -2.20 26.75 -0.11
C ASP A 171 -1.87 25.53 0.77
N LEU A 172 -2.76 24.55 0.76
CA LEU A 172 -2.62 23.35 1.59
C LEU A 172 -1.65 22.34 0.95
N VAL A 173 -0.84 21.69 1.78
CA VAL A 173 -0.07 20.50 1.37
C VAL A 173 -1.00 19.29 1.43
N ALA A 174 -1.82 19.13 0.39
CA ALA A 174 -2.67 17.95 0.26
C ALA A 174 -1.84 16.69 0.00
N THR A 175 -2.31 15.58 0.58
CA THR A 175 -1.60 14.30 0.58
C THR A 175 -2.42 13.21 -0.12
N ALA A 176 -1.76 12.39 -0.94
CA ALA A 176 -2.30 11.12 -1.42
C ALA A 176 -1.59 9.94 -0.75
N VAL A 177 -2.34 8.87 -0.45
CA VAL A 177 -1.80 7.59 0.01
C VAL A 177 -2.28 6.51 -0.96
N LEU A 178 -1.36 5.70 -1.48
CA LEU A 178 -1.60 4.79 -2.60
C LEU A 178 -0.83 3.49 -2.43
N SER A 179 -1.38 2.37 -2.93
CA SER A 179 -0.78 1.04 -2.82
C SER A 179 -0.03 0.62 -4.09
N GLU A 180 0.87 1.49 -4.52
CA GLU A 180 1.58 1.38 -5.79
C GLU A 180 3.11 1.42 -5.57
N ASN A 181 3.88 1.84 -6.58
CA ASN A 181 5.35 1.78 -6.54
C ASN A 181 6.09 3.11 -6.81
N ARG A 182 5.40 4.18 -7.22
CA ARG A 182 6.02 5.49 -7.52
C ARG A 182 5.17 6.65 -7.00
N ASN A 183 5.82 7.60 -6.36
CA ASN A 183 5.19 8.73 -5.66
C ASN A 183 5.90 10.07 -5.93
N PHE A 184 6.55 10.20 -7.09
CA PHE A 184 7.19 11.46 -7.48
C PHE A 184 6.18 12.62 -7.52
N GLU A 185 6.63 13.80 -7.11
CA GLU A 185 5.82 15.01 -7.12
C GLU A 185 5.23 15.27 -8.53
N GLY A 186 3.94 15.56 -8.59
CA GLY A 186 3.20 15.79 -9.83
C GLY A 186 2.87 14.54 -10.66
N ARG A 187 3.35 13.35 -10.27
CA ARG A 187 3.01 12.09 -10.98
C ARG A 187 1.62 11.57 -10.62
N VAL A 188 1.24 11.66 -9.34
CA VAL A 188 -0.01 11.06 -8.84
C VAL A 188 -1.20 11.93 -9.18
N HIS A 189 -1.20 13.19 -8.72
CA HIS A 189 -2.22 14.18 -9.05
C HIS A 189 -1.61 15.60 -8.97
N PRO A 190 -2.01 16.56 -9.80
CA PRO A 190 -1.44 17.92 -9.79
C PRO A 190 -1.60 18.67 -8.46
N LEU A 191 -2.69 18.40 -7.74
CA LEU A 191 -3.01 19.04 -6.46
C LEU A 191 -2.44 18.30 -5.23
N THR A 192 -1.72 17.19 -5.39
CA THR A 192 -1.13 16.44 -4.26
C THR A 192 0.39 16.64 -4.22
N ARG A 193 0.82 17.57 -3.35
CA ARG A 193 2.24 17.91 -3.14
C ARG A 193 2.98 16.81 -2.37
N ALA A 194 2.26 16.02 -1.56
CA ALA A 194 2.78 14.89 -0.82
C ALA A 194 2.11 13.58 -1.26
N ASN A 195 2.89 12.54 -1.53
CA ASN A 195 2.38 11.25 -1.99
C ASN A 195 3.11 10.11 -1.25
N TYR A 196 2.36 9.21 -0.62
CA TYR A 196 2.92 8.10 0.15
C TYR A 196 2.52 6.74 -0.42
N LEU A 197 3.49 5.86 -0.58
CA LEU A 197 3.26 4.46 -0.91
C LEU A 197 3.02 3.69 0.38
N ALA A 198 1.96 2.89 0.43
CA ALA A 198 1.58 2.09 1.58
C ALA A 198 0.97 0.75 1.16
N SER A 199 0.82 -0.20 2.09
CA SER A 199 0.06 -1.42 1.81
C SER A 199 -1.44 -1.10 1.59
N PRO A 200 -2.21 -1.92 0.84
CA PRO A 200 -3.64 -1.67 0.65
C PRO A 200 -4.44 -1.49 1.96
N PRO A 201 -4.20 -2.27 3.04
CA PRO A 201 -4.83 -2.02 4.33
C PRO A 201 -4.46 -0.67 4.96
N LEU A 202 -3.23 -0.20 4.79
CA LEU A 202 -2.83 1.13 5.26
C LEU A 202 -3.47 2.26 4.47
N VAL A 203 -3.71 2.09 3.16
CA VAL A 203 -4.50 3.07 2.38
C VAL A 203 -5.89 3.24 2.99
N LEU A 204 -6.55 2.14 3.37
CA LEU A 204 -7.84 2.17 4.06
C LEU A 204 -7.74 2.87 5.42
N ALA A 205 -6.70 2.57 6.21
CA ALA A 205 -6.49 3.20 7.51
C ALA A 205 -6.29 4.72 7.41
N TYR A 206 -5.50 5.20 6.47
CA TYR A 206 -5.31 6.63 6.23
C TYR A 206 -6.56 7.31 5.65
N ALA A 207 -7.34 6.61 4.83
CA ALA A 207 -8.62 7.13 4.36
C ALA A 207 -9.64 7.30 5.50
N LEU A 208 -9.65 6.37 6.47
CA LEU A 208 -10.48 6.49 7.67
C LEU A 208 -9.99 7.60 8.61
N ALA A 209 -8.68 7.72 8.80
CA ALA A 209 -8.09 8.77 9.63
C ALA A 209 -8.21 10.17 9.01
N GLY A 210 -8.26 10.26 7.67
CA GLY A 210 -8.36 11.52 6.93
C GLY A 210 -7.08 12.37 6.92
N THR A 211 -6.00 11.90 7.52
CA THR A 211 -4.72 12.62 7.60
C THR A 211 -3.54 11.65 7.75
N VAL A 212 -2.38 12.01 7.19
CA VAL A 212 -1.12 11.31 7.44
C VAL A 212 -0.42 11.76 8.74
N GLY A 213 -0.88 12.85 9.34
CA GLY A 213 -0.36 13.38 10.61
C GLY A 213 -0.93 12.71 11.86
N ILE A 214 -1.47 11.50 11.74
CA ILE A 214 -1.99 10.68 12.84
C ILE A 214 -0.89 9.78 13.43
N ASP A 215 -0.88 9.63 14.75
CA ASP A 215 -0.16 8.59 15.46
C ASP A 215 -1.12 7.41 15.75
N PHE A 216 -0.97 6.31 15.00
CA PHE A 216 -1.84 5.14 15.13
C PHE A 216 -1.71 4.38 16.46
N GLU A 217 -0.66 4.62 17.26
CA GLU A 217 -0.50 3.97 18.57
C GLU A 217 -1.33 4.68 19.64
N THR A 218 -1.34 6.02 19.59
CA THR A 218 -1.88 6.86 20.66
C THR A 218 -3.20 7.56 20.30
N GLU A 219 -3.51 7.73 19.02
CA GLU A 219 -4.71 8.43 18.56
C GLU A 219 -5.75 7.44 17.99
N PRO A 220 -7.04 7.62 18.31
CA PRO A 220 -8.10 6.83 17.70
C PRO A 220 -8.30 7.23 16.23
N ILE A 221 -8.55 6.25 15.36
CA ILE A 221 -8.92 6.48 13.96
C ILE A 221 -10.32 7.07 13.86
N GLY A 222 -11.19 6.76 14.83
CA GLY A 222 -12.53 7.32 14.89
C GLY A 222 -13.28 6.91 16.14
N VAL A 223 -14.55 7.31 16.19
CA VAL A 223 -15.47 6.98 17.28
C VAL A 223 -16.58 6.08 16.74
N GLY A 224 -16.76 4.93 17.37
CA GLY A 224 -17.82 3.98 17.05
C GLY A 224 -19.21 4.57 17.33
N LYS A 225 -20.24 3.93 16.77
CA LYS A 225 -21.65 4.33 17.00
C LYS A 225 -22.06 4.25 18.47
N ASP A 226 -21.36 3.44 19.25
CA ASP A 226 -21.53 3.28 20.69
C ASP A 226 -20.72 4.32 21.52
N GLY A 227 -20.07 5.28 20.85
CA GLY A 227 -19.25 6.30 21.49
C GLY A 227 -17.84 5.84 21.88
N LYS A 228 -17.47 4.58 21.61
CA LYS A 228 -16.12 4.08 21.94
C LYS A 228 -15.10 4.56 20.93
N GLN A 229 -13.93 4.93 21.43
CA GLN A 229 -12.77 5.20 20.59
C GLN A 229 -12.29 3.90 19.94
N ILE A 230 -12.07 3.94 18.63
CA ILE A 230 -11.56 2.82 17.84
C ILE A 230 -10.14 3.15 17.41
N PHE A 231 -9.19 2.32 17.81
CA PHE A 231 -7.78 2.44 17.46
C PHE A 231 -7.43 1.57 16.26
N PHE A 232 -6.29 1.84 15.63
CA PHE A 232 -5.79 1.06 14.50
C PHE A 232 -5.67 -0.44 14.82
N ARG A 233 -5.15 -0.77 16.01
CA ARG A 233 -5.02 -2.15 16.50
C ARG A 233 -6.35 -2.90 16.63
N ASP A 234 -7.47 -2.19 16.76
CA ASP A 234 -8.78 -2.81 16.94
C ASP A 234 -9.36 -3.30 15.60
N ILE A 235 -8.86 -2.79 14.47
CA ILE A 235 -9.37 -3.09 13.12
C ILE A 235 -8.34 -3.80 12.23
N TRP A 236 -7.08 -3.92 12.67
CA TRP A 236 -6.03 -4.57 11.91
C TRP A 236 -6.16 -6.09 11.95
N SER A 237 -6.23 -6.72 10.79
CA SER A 237 -6.33 -8.18 10.70
C SER A 237 -4.98 -8.86 10.90
N SER A 238 -4.98 -9.97 11.63
CA SER A 238 -3.83 -10.85 11.75
C SER A 238 -3.56 -11.63 10.46
N ASN A 239 -2.32 -12.09 10.28
CA ASN A 239 -1.96 -12.94 9.13
C ASN A 239 -2.79 -14.23 9.09
N ASP A 240 -3.13 -14.80 10.25
CA ASP A 240 -3.94 -16.02 10.34
C ASP A 240 -5.37 -15.79 9.88
N GLU A 241 -6.00 -14.68 10.27
CA GLU A 241 -7.35 -14.33 9.81
C GLU A 241 -7.39 -14.12 8.29
N VAL A 242 -6.38 -13.43 7.73
CA VAL A 242 -6.25 -13.25 6.28
C VAL A 242 -6.08 -14.60 5.58
N ALA A 243 -5.18 -15.45 6.09
CA ALA A 243 -4.91 -16.77 5.53
C ALA A 243 -6.16 -17.68 5.56
N GLN A 244 -6.95 -17.64 6.64
CA GLN A 244 -8.20 -18.39 6.73
C GLN A 244 -9.19 -17.98 5.64
N VAL A 245 -9.37 -16.68 5.39
CA VAL A 245 -10.29 -16.20 4.34
C VAL A 245 -9.78 -16.57 2.94
N CYS A 246 -8.46 -16.50 2.71
CA CYS A 246 -7.85 -16.89 1.44
C CYS A 246 -7.91 -18.40 1.17
N SER A 247 -7.69 -19.23 2.21
CA SER A 247 -7.65 -20.70 2.10
C SER A 247 -9.04 -21.33 2.01
N PHE A 248 -10.02 -20.86 2.79
CA PHE A 248 -11.38 -21.43 2.87
C PHE A 248 -12.12 -21.45 1.52
N LYS A 249 -11.70 -20.62 0.56
CA LYS A 249 -12.41 -20.45 -0.73
C LYS A 249 -11.57 -20.72 -1.97
N CYS A 250 -10.34 -21.21 -1.83
CA CYS A 250 -9.57 -21.80 -2.93
C CYS A 250 -9.85 -23.30 -3.13
N SER A 251 -10.54 -23.94 -2.17
CA SER A 251 -10.86 -25.37 -2.18
C SER A 251 -12.24 -25.70 -2.80
N ALA A 252 -12.83 -24.79 -3.58
CA ALA A 252 -14.16 -24.95 -4.19
C ALA A 252 -14.15 -24.72 -5.70
#